data_AF-E9GV67-F1
#
_entry.id   AF-E9GV67-F1
#
_cell.length_a   1.000
_cell.length_b   1.000
_cell.length_c   1.000
_cell.angle_alpha   90.00
_cell.angle_beta   90.00
_cell.angle_gamma   90.00
#
_symmetry.space_group_name_H-M   'P 1'
#
loop_
_entity.id
_entity.type
_entity.pdbx_description
1 polymer ?
#
loop_
_entity_poly.entity_id
_entity_poly.type
_entity_poly.pdbx_seq_one_letter_code
_entity_poly.pdbx_strand_id
1 'polypeptide(L)'
;MENYLSMHESELGFECFSNFTPAEVFVQGLAGFTNQHDIDHIIRAQKQMLQRFEKTNEMLVNCNTLSQVHLQKANVEFKKHAQLLNEVKKDLENIFKRIKIMKAKAASQYPHQFEG
;
A
#
# COMPACT_ATOMS: atom_id res chain seq x y z
N MET A 1 -16.54 -7.54 -79.81
CA MET A 1 -16.13 -6.20 -80.27
C MET A 1 -16.87 -5.20 -79.38
N GLU A 2 -16.62 -5.19 -78.07
CA GLU A 2 -15.45 -4.58 -77.41
C GLU A 2 -15.22 -3.14 -77.87
N ASN A 3 -15.77 -2.18 -77.13
CA ASN A 3 -15.12 -0.95 -76.71
C ASN A 3 -16.16 -0.04 -76.03
N TYR A 4 -16.32 -0.18 -74.72
CA TYR A 4 -16.82 0.90 -73.87
C TYR A 4 -15.81 1.14 -72.77
N LEU A 5 -15.08 2.24 -72.95
CA LEU A 5 -14.45 3.08 -71.95
C LEU A 5 -13.81 2.36 -70.75
N SER A 6 -12.51 2.13 -70.88
CA SER A 6 -11.58 2.19 -69.76
C SER A 6 -11.57 3.61 -69.20
N MET A 7 -12.51 3.95 -68.29
CA MET A 7 -12.36 5.12 -67.41
C MET A 7 -11.59 4.68 -66.16
N HIS A 8 -10.29 4.93 -66.27
CA HIS A 8 -9.28 5.11 -65.25
C HIS A 8 -9.78 5.19 -63.79
N GLU A 9 -9.61 4.12 -63.02
CA GLU A 9 -9.66 4.16 -61.54
C GLU A 9 -8.58 5.08 -60.93
N SER A 10 -7.63 5.60 -61.75
CA SER A 10 -6.55 6.48 -61.30
C SER A 10 -6.93 7.96 -61.22
N GLU A 11 -8.01 8.41 -61.85
CA GLU A 11 -8.42 9.83 -61.82
C GLU A 11 -9.22 10.21 -60.57
N LEU A 12 -9.92 9.24 -59.95
CA LEU A 12 -10.73 9.49 -58.75
C LEU A 12 -9.88 9.82 -57.50
N GLY A 13 -8.60 9.47 -57.50
CA GLY A 13 -7.68 9.72 -56.39
C GLY A 13 -7.08 11.13 -56.36
N PHE A 14 -7.11 11.86 -57.48
CA PHE A 14 -6.40 13.14 -57.62
C PHE A 14 -7.30 14.36 -57.36
N GLU A 15 -8.59 14.30 -57.72
CA GLU A 15 -9.50 15.45 -57.60
C GLU A 15 -9.89 15.81 -56.15
N CYS A 16 -9.75 14.87 -55.20
CA CYS A 16 -10.06 15.11 -53.79
C CYS A 16 -9.08 16.10 -53.12
N PHE A 17 -7.91 16.35 -53.73
CA PHE A 17 -6.84 17.18 -53.16
C PHE A 17 -6.60 18.50 -53.88
N SER A 18 -7.41 18.84 -54.90
CA SER A 18 -7.20 20.01 -55.77
C SER A 18 -7.22 21.37 -55.05
N ASN A 19 -7.76 21.45 -53.83
CA ASN A 19 -7.83 22.67 -53.02
C ASN A 19 -6.79 22.75 -51.90
N PHE A 20 -5.87 21.78 -51.81
CA PHE A 20 -4.84 21.72 -50.78
C PHE A 20 -3.45 21.87 -51.38
N THR A 21 -2.59 22.63 -50.72
CA THR A 21 -1.17 22.67 -51.03
C THR A 21 -0.53 21.29 -50.77
N PRO A 22 0.56 20.94 -51.46
CA PRO A 22 1.28 19.69 -51.19
C PRO A 22 1.71 19.52 -49.72
N ALA A 23 1.97 20.63 -49.02
CA ALA A 23 2.28 20.63 -47.59
C ALA A 23 1.07 20.23 -46.74
N GLU A 24 -0.13 20.71 -47.07
CA GLU A 24 -1.37 20.33 -46.38
C GLU A 24 -1.70 18.86 -46.59
N VAL A 25 -1.57 18.34 -47.82
CA VAL A 25 -1.77 16.90 -48.11
C VAL A 25 -0.77 16.04 -47.34
N PHE A 26 0.49 16.47 -47.25
CA PHE A 26 1.52 15.79 -46.48
C PHE A 26 1.20 15.75 -44.97
N VAL A 27 0.82 16.89 -44.38
CA VAL A 27 0.44 16.99 -42.96
C VAL A 27 -0.80 16.14 -42.67
N GLN A 28 -1.77 16.11 -43.57
CA GLN A 28 -3.00 15.34 -43.40
C GLN A 28 -2.77 13.83 -43.57
N GLY A 29 -1.87 13.42 -44.48
CA GLY A 29 -1.38 12.06 -44.56
C GLY A 29 -0.63 11.63 -43.30
N LEU A 30 0.23 12.51 -42.75
CA LEU A 30 0.90 12.28 -41.47
C LEU A 30 -0.09 12.14 -40.31
N ALA A 31 -1.11 12.99 -40.25
CA ALA A 31 -2.17 12.91 -39.25
C ALA A 31 -2.97 11.60 -39.37
N GLY A 32 -3.22 11.15 -40.60
CA GLY A 32 -3.91 9.88 -40.90
C GLY A 32 -3.12 8.62 -40.59
N PHE A 33 -1.79 8.70 -40.41
CA PHE A 33 -0.98 7.54 -40.00
C PHE A 33 -1.18 7.13 -38.55
N THR A 34 -1.79 7.99 -37.74
CA THR A 34 -2.04 7.68 -36.32
C THR A 34 -3.43 7.09 -36.16
N ASN A 35 -3.51 5.88 -35.61
CA ASN A 35 -4.80 5.28 -35.31
C ASN A 35 -5.41 5.94 -34.08
N GLN A 36 -6.36 6.86 -34.29
CA GLN A 36 -7.04 7.58 -33.22
C GLN A 36 -7.74 6.63 -32.22
N HIS A 37 -8.21 5.47 -32.70
CA HIS A 37 -8.84 4.46 -31.85
C HIS A 37 -7.84 3.87 -30.85
N ASP A 38 -6.62 3.56 -31.30
CA ASP A 38 -5.57 3.00 -30.44
C ASP A 38 -5.09 4.04 -29.41
N ILE A 39 -4.97 5.31 -29.81
CA ILE A 39 -4.68 6.41 -28.89
C ILE A 39 -5.74 6.50 -27.79
N ASP A 40 -7.02 6.49 -28.17
CA ASP A 40 -8.12 6.56 -27.21
C ASP A 40 -8.12 5.36 -26.26
N HIS A 41 -7.76 4.18 -26.75
CA HIS A 41 -7.63 2.96 -25.94
C HIS A 41 -6.49 3.08 -24.92
N ILE A 42 -5.33 3.58 -25.34
CA ILE A 42 -4.19 3.84 -24.45
C ILE A 42 -4.58 4.85 -23.37
N ILE A 43 -5.22 5.95 -23.74
CA ILE A 43 -5.66 6.99 -22.79
C ILE A 43 -6.64 6.40 -21.76
N ARG A 44 -7.60 5.58 -22.19
CA ARG A 44 -8.56 4.93 -21.28
C ARG A 44 -7.84 3.96 -20.34
N ALA A 45 -6.92 3.14 -20.84
CA ALA A 45 -6.16 2.20 -20.03
C ALA A 45 -5.30 2.94 -18.98
N GLN A 46 -4.64 4.02 -19.36
CA GLN A 46 -3.85 4.86 -18.45
C GLN A 46 -4.71 5.52 -17.37
N LYS A 47 -5.89 6.05 -17.72
CA LYS A 47 -6.84 6.61 -16.75
C LYS A 47 -7.31 5.56 -15.73
N GLN A 48 -7.62 4.35 -16.19
CA GLN A 48 -7.99 3.25 -15.29
C GLN A 48 -6.83 2.84 -14.38
N MET A 49 -5.61 2.82 -14.91
CA MET A 49 -4.41 2.51 -14.14
C MET A 49 -4.16 3.58 -13.06
N LEU A 50 -4.28 4.85 -13.41
CA LEU A 50 -4.14 5.96 -12.46
C LEU A 50 -5.14 5.85 -11.32
N GLN A 51 -6.43 5.64 -11.63
CA GLN A 51 -7.47 5.48 -10.61
C GLN A 51 -7.19 4.29 -9.67
N ARG A 52 -6.67 3.19 -10.22
CA ARG A 52 -6.26 2.02 -9.41
C ARG A 52 -5.11 2.38 -8.47
N PHE A 53 -4.08 3.07 -8.97
CA PHE A 53 -2.96 3.51 -8.13
C PHE A 53 -3.41 4.45 -7.02
N GLU A 54 -4.25 5.43 -7.31
CA GLU A 54 -4.78 6.36 -6.32
C GLU A 54 -5.56 5.63 -5.22
N LYS A 55 -6.48 4.73 -5.62
CA LYS A 55 -7.25 3.93 -4.66
C LYS A 55 -6.36 3.02 -3.81
N THR A 56 -5.39 2.35 -4.41
CA THR A 56 -4.45 1.49 -3.67
C THR A 56 -3.60 2.31 -2.71
N ASN A 57 -3.15 3.49 -3.13
CA ASN A 57 -2.34 4.37 -2.29
C ASN A 57 -3.13 4.88 -1.07
N GLU A 58 -4.39 5.28 -1.27
CA GLU A 58 -5.29 5.67 -0.18
C GLU A 58 -5.52 4.52 0.82
N MET A 59 -5.77 3.31 0.32
CA MET A 59 -5.93 2.11 1.15
C MET A 59 -4.66 1.78 1.93
N LEU A 60 -3.47 1.97 1.36
CA LEU A 60 -2.18 1.79 2.04
C LEU A 60 -1.98 2.84 3.14
N VAL A 61 -2.31 4.11 2.89
CA VAL A 61 -2.24 5.18 3.89
C VAL A 61 -3.18 4.89 5.06
N ASN A 62 -4.39 4.42 4.79
CA ASN A 62 -5.33 4.00 5.84
C ASN A 62 -4.79 2.81 6.63
N CYS A 63 -4.28 1.78 5.94
CA CYS A 63 -3.65 0.62 6.58
C CYS A 63 -2.52 1.04 7.52
N ASN A 64 -1.60 1.89 7.06
CA ASN A 64 -0.50 2.41 7.88
C ASN A 64 -1.02 3.13 9.13
N THR A 65 -2.06 3.95 8.99
CA THR A 65 -2.69 4.67 10.10
C THR A 65 -3.28 3.70 11.12
N LEU A 66 -4.06 2.71 10.67
CA LEU A 66 -4.64 1.68 11.54
C LEU A 66 -3.57 0.85 12.24
N SER A 67 -2.56 0.38 11.50
CA SER A 67 -1.44 -0.37 12.06
C SER A 67 -0.69 0.43 13.13
N GLN A 68 -0.47 1.73 12.92
CA GLN A 68 0.15 2.60 13.91
C GLN A 68 -0.69 2.73 15.19
N VAL A 69 -2.01 2.92 15.07
CA VAL A 69 -2.93 3.00 16.22
C VAL A 69 -2.92 1.69 17.00
N HIS A 70 -3.00 0.54 16.32
CA HIS A 70 -2.94 -0.76 16.97
C HIS A 70 -1.61 -0.99 17.70
N LEU A 71 -0.49 -0.63 17.06
CA LEU A 71 0.83 -0.74 17.67
C LEU A 71 0.97 0.15 18.91
N GLN A 72 0.47 1.39 18.86
CA GLN A 72 0.48 2.29 20.01
C GLN A 72 -0.31 1.71 21.19
N LYS A 73 -1.52 1.19 20.94
CA LYS A 73 -2.34 0.54 21.97
C LYS A 73 -1.64 -0.67 22.57
N ALA A 74 -1.09 -1.55 21.72
CA ALA A 74 -0.36 -2.73 22.18
C ALA A 74 0.87 -2.35 23.03
N ASN A 75 1.61 -1.31 22.62
CA ASN A 75 2.77 -0.81 23.37
C ASN A 75 2.40 -0.26 24.75
N VAL A 76 1.27 0.44 24.88
CA VAL A 76 0.79 0.95 26.17
C VAL A 76 0.48 -0.21 27.11
N GLU A 77 -0.31 -1.19 26.66
CA GLU A 77 -0.66 -2.35 27.48
C GLU A 77 0.58 -3.19 27.83
N PHE A 78 1.49 -3.38 26.88
CA PHE A 78 2.75 -4.10 27.11
C PHE A 78 3.58 -3.43 28.21
N LYS A 79 3.76 -2.10 28.15
CA LYS A 79 4.50 -1.35 29.18
C LYS A 79 3.84 -1.48 30.55
N LYS A 80 2.52 -1.40 30.62
CA LYS A 80 1.75 -1.59 31.86
C LYS A 80 1.97 -2.98 32.46
N HIS A 81 1.91 -4.02 31.63
CA HIS A 81 2.18 -5.39 32.10
C HIS A 81 3.61 -5.59 32.56
N ALA A 82 4.59 -5.03 31.83
CA ALA A 82 5.99 -5.07 32.24
C ALA A 82 6.25 -4.34 33.58
N GLN A 83 5.57 -3.22 33.82
CA GLN A 83 5.63 -2.52 35.11
C GLN A 83 5.04 -3.37 36.25
N LEU A 84 3.85 -3.94 36.05
CA LEU A 84 3.21 -4.82 37.02
C LEU A 84 4.09 -6.03 37.40
N LEU A 85 4.73 -6.66 36.42
CA LEU A 85 5.66 -7.77 36.70
C LEU A 85 6.83 -7.35 37.59
N ASN A 86 7.35 -6.14 37.40
CA ASN A 86 8.42 -5.60 38.26
C ASN A 86 7.92 -5.30 39.68
N GLU A 87 6.69 -4.83 39.83
CA GLU A 87 6.06 -4.59 41.14
C GLU A 87 5.86 -5.90 41.90
N VAL A 88 5.24 -6.91 41.25
CA VAL A 88 5.04 -8.23 41.84
C VAL A 88 6.36 -8.88 42.24
N LYS A 89 7.41 -8.73 41.44
CA LYS A 89 8.76 -9.20 41.80
C LYS A 89 9.26 -8.55 43.10
N LYS A 90 9.16 -7.22 43.23
CA LYS A 90 9.58 -6.50 44.44
C LYS A 90 8.77 -6.93 45.67
N ASP A 91 7.48 -7.13 45.50
CA ASP A 91 6.61 -7.58 46.58
C ASP A 91 6.99 -8.99 47.05
N LEU A 92 7.25 -9.91 46.11
CA LEU A 92 7.74 -11.25 46.44
C LEU A 92 9.09 -11.20 47.17
N GLU A 93 10.04 -10.40 46.71
CA GLU A 93 11.32 -10.20 47.38
C GLU A 93 11.15 -9.70 48.83
N ASN A 94 10.25 -8.74 49.06
CA ASN A 94 9.92 -8.23 50.38
C ASN A 94 9.26 -9.30 51.26
N ILE A 95 8.31 -10.06 50.72
CA ILE A 95 7.65 -11.19 51.42
C ILE A 95 8.69 -12.23 51.84
N PHE A 96 9.57 -12.66 50.93
CA PHE A 96 10.62 -13.62 51.25
C PHE A 96 11.58 -13.10 52.31
N LYS A 97 11.97 -11.82 52.26
CA LYS A 97 12.80 -11.19 53.28
C LYS A 97 12.13 -11.22 54.66
N ARG A 98 10.83 -10.86 54.73
CA ARG A 98 10.06 -10.91 55.98
C ARG A 98 9.93 -12.32 56.53
N ILE A 99 9.63 -13.30 55.69
CA ILE A 99 9.58 -14.72 56.07
C ILE A 99 10.92 -15.16 56.66
N LYS A 100 12.05 -14.81 56.02
CA LYS A 100 13.38 -15.15 56.51
C LYS A 100 13.66 -14.55 57.90
N ILE A 101 13.28 -13.28 58.11
CA ILE A 101 13.42 -12.61 59.42
C ILE A 101 12.56 -13.30 60.48
N MET A 102 11.30 -13.60 60.18
CA MET A 102 10.41 -14.28 61.12
C MET A 102 10.91 -15.67 61.49
N LYS A 103 11.40 -16.45 60.52
CA LYS A 103 12.02 -17.76 60.77
C LYS A 103 13.24 -17.66 61.67
N ALA A 104 14.15 -16.72 61.38
CA ALA A 104 15.33 -16.50 62.22
C ALA A 104 14.96 -16.10 63.65
N LYS A 105 13.96 -15.23 63.81
CA LYS A 105 13.46 -14.81 65.12
C LYS A 105 12.85 -15.99 65.89
N ALA A 106 12.00 -16.80 65.25
CA ALA A 106 11.39 -17.97 65.86
C ALA A 106 12.46 -18.98 66.33
N ALA A 107 13.45 -19.29 65.48
CA ALA A 107 14.55 -20.17 65.82
C ALA A 107 15.38 -19.65 67.01
N SER A 108 15.62 -18.33 67.08
CA SER A 108 16.34 -17.73 68.22
C SER A 108 15.57 -17.74 69.53
N GLN A 109 14.23 -17.66 69.48
CA GLN A 109 13.37 -17.61 70.66
C GLN A 109 13.04 -19.00 71.21
N TYR A 110 13.03 -20.03 70.35
CA TYR A 110 12.67 -21.40 70.72
C TYR A 110 13.70 -22.42 70.20
N PRO A 111 14.98 -22.34 70.62
CA PRO A 111 16.06 -23.16 70.07
C PRO A 111 15.78 -24.67 70.15
N HIS A 112 15.19 -25.13 71.26
CA HIS A 112 14.89 -26.55 71.50
C HIS A 112 13.72 -27.10 70.67
N GLN A 113 12.96 -26.26 69.95
CA GLN A 113 11.83 -26.67 69.10
C GLN A 113 12.20 -26.75 67.61
N PHE A 114 13.38 -26.26 67.22
CA PHE A 114 13.86 -26.22 65.83
C PHE A 114 15.10 -27.09 65.59
N GLU A 115 15.46 -27.96 66.53
CA GLU A 115 16.45 -29.03 66.34
C GLU A 115 15.75 -30.26 65.75
N GLY A 116 15.65 -30.31 64.42
CA GLY A 116 15.07 -31.43 63.66
C GLY A 116 15.32 -31.27 62.16
#